data_AF-A0A0M0I3N3-F1
#
_entry.id   AF-A0A0M0I3N3-F1
#
_cell.length_a   1.000
_cell.length_b   1.000
_cell.length_c   1.000
_cell.angle_alpha   90.00
_cell.angle_beta   90.00
_cell.angle_gamma   90.00
#
_symmetry.space_group_name_H-M   'P 1'
#
loop_
_entity.id
_entity.type
_entity.pdbx_description
1 polymer ?
#
loop_
_entity_poly.entity_id
_entity_poly.type
_entity_poly.pdbx_seq_one_letter_code
_entity_poly.pdbx_strand_id
1 'polypeptide(L)'
;MKYRILLVAASVALLAGCPKSDDNDKTYRYTVSVTNLTASQPMSPLAVLTHNSNYQLFSVGQSASVELERLAEGGSNAELIALMNSNANVHEGISGHGLILPGTSDQVTFSVDPDSYAYLSVASMLVNTNDAFVGESGLSLKSLSVGERFEMNMNVWDSGTEANDELASTIPGPAGGGEGFNAARNDSDDVVSFHPGVVSQDDGLPTSTLSAVHRFLNPGAKVTITRIE
;
A
#
# COMPACT_ATOMS: atom_id res chain seq x y z
N MET A 1 57.37 74.28 -10.89
CA MET A 1 57.49 73.00 -10.16
C MET A 1 56.43 72.06 -10.71
N LYS A 2 56.81 70.91 -11.28
CA LYS A 2 55.91 69.95 -11.93
C LYS A 2 55.59 68.82 -10.94
N TYR A 3 54.34 68.70 -10.50
CA TYR A 3 53.88 67.53 -9.74
C TYR A 3 53.28 66.52 -10.71
N ARG A 4 53.84 65.30 -10.74
CA ARG A 4 53.25 64.13 -11.40
C ARG A 4 52.52 63.32 -10.34
N ILE A 5 51.19 63.22 -10.46
CA ILE A 5 50.37 62.33 -9.64
C ILE A 5 50.20 61.02 -10.44
N LEU A 6 50.73 59.93 -9.92
CA LEU A 6 50.49 58.56 -10.40
C LEU A 6 49.15 58.08 -9.81
N LEU A 7 48.19 57.77 -10.69
CA LEU A 7 46.94 57.10 -10.35
C LEU A 7 47.14 55.59 -10.53
N VAL A 8 47.12 54.84 -9.43
CA VAL A 8 47.05 53.37 -9.43
C VAL A 8 45.58 53.00 -9.42
N ALA A 9 45.08 52.40 -10.50
CA ALA A 9 43.74 51.83 -10.56
C ALA A 9 43.77 50.41 -9.98
N ALA A 10 43.11 50.21 -8.83
CA ALA A 10 42.88 48.89 -8.26
C ALA A 10 41.59 48.30 -8.85
N SER A 11 41.72 47.28 -9.68
CA SER A 11 40.61 46.52 -10.24
C SER A 11 40.09 45.52 -9.20
N VAL A 12 38.90 45.76 -8.64
CA VAL A 12 38.20 44.78 -7.80
C VAL A 12 37.42 43.85 -8.74
N ALA A 13 37.89 42.61 -8.88
CA ALA A 13 37.16 41.56 -9.57
C ALA A 13 36.02 41.05 -8.66
N LEU A 14 34.78 41.40 -9.00
CA LEU A 14 33.59 40.80 -8.41
C LEU A 14 33.42 39.40 -9.01
N LEU A 15 33.80 38.37 -8.23
CA LEU A 15 33.44 36.99 -8.51
C LEU A 15 31.94 36.81 -8.24
N ALA A 16 31.13 36.86 -9.30
CA ALA A 16 29.75 36.40 -9.25
C ALA A 16 29.75 34.87 -9.12
N GLY A 17 29.69 34.37 -7.88
CA GLY A 17 29.42 32.95 -7.62
C GLY A 17 27.97 32.64 -8.01
N CYS A 18 27.78 31.84 -9.05
CA CYS A 18 26.48 31.23 -9.33
C CYS A 18 26.15 30.26 -8.19
N PRO A 19 24.96 30.33 -7.57
CA PRO A 19 24.52 29.29 -6.67
C PRO A 19 24.33 28.03 -7.52
N LYS A 20 25.13 27.01 -7.24
CA LYS A 20 24.99 25.66 -7.80
C LYS A 20 23.79 25.03 -7.10
N SER A 21 22.61 25.14 -7.68
CA SER A 21 21.45 24.34 -7.31
C SER A 21 21.67 22.91 -7.83
N ASP A 22 22.22 22.04 -6.98
CA ASP A 22 22.25 20.58 -7.20
C ASP A 22 20.86 19.98 -6.88
N ASP A 23 19.80 20.48 -7.51
CA ASP A 23 18.47 19.83 -7.47
C ASP A 23 18.37 18.86 -8.64
N ASN A 24 18.93 17.66 -8.44
CA ASN A 24 18.65 16.50 -9.28
C ASN A 24 17.47 15.69 -8.74
N ASP A 25 16.61 16.26 -7.90
CA ASP A 25 15.46 15.55 -7.36
C ASP A 25 14.38 15.42 -8.45
N LYS A 26 14.35 14.26 -9.11
CA LYS A 26 13.45 13.99 -10.23
C LYS A 26 12.15 13.40 -9.69
N THR A 27 11.29 14.26 -9.19
CA THR A 27 9.95 13.85 -8.77
C THR A 27 9.10 13.51 -9.99
N TYR A 28 8.55 12.31 -10.02
CA TYR A 28 7.59 11.83 -11.02
C TYR A 28 6.23 11.61 -10.38
N ARG A 29 5.18 11.71 -11.20
CA ARG A 29 3.80 11.58 -10.72
C ARG A 29 3.17 10.32 -11.27
N TYR A 30 2.49 9.58 -10.39
CA TYR A 30 1.87 8.30 -10.72
C TYR A 30 0.42 8.26 -10.25
N THR A 31 -0.38 7.45 -10.93
CA THR A 31 -1.68 7.01 -10.44
C THR A 31 -1.62 5.50 -10.19
N VAL A 32 -2.11 5.05 -9.04
CA VAL A 32 -2.39 3.64 -8.80
C VAL A 32 -3.90 3.46 -8.67
N SER A 33 -4.45 2.53 -9.44
CA SER A 33 -5.85 2.13 -9.36
C SER A 33 -5.95 0.66 -8.99
N VAL A 34 -6.84 0.35 -8.05
CA VAL A 34 -7.13 -1.03 -7.64
C VAL A 34 -8.59 -1.31 -7.92
N THR A 35 -8.84 -2.38 -8.68
CA THR A 35 -10.18 -2.89 -8.99
C THR A 35 -10.46 -4.12 -8.15
N ASN A 36 -11.58 -4.13 -7.46
CA ASN A 36 -12.07 -5.30 -6.73
C ASN A 36 -12.68 -6.31 -7.71
N LEU A 37 -12.08 -7.51 -7.81
CA LEU A 37 -12.50 -8.57 -8.72
C LEU A 37 -13.43 -9.60 -8.05
N THR A 38 -13.71 -9.45 -6.77
CA THR A 38 -14.57 -10.37 -6.01
C THR A 38 -16.05 -10.14 -6.31
N ALA A 39 -16.91 -11.07 -5.90
CA ALA A 39 -18.36 -10.99 -6.09
C ALA A 39 -19.11 -10.39 -4.90
N SER A 40 -18.71 -10.69 -3.66
CA SER A 40 -19.37 -10.19 -2.43
C SER A 40 -18.40 -9.93 -1.28
N GLN A 41 -17.16 -9.55 -1.62
CA GLN A 41 -16.17 -9.08 -0.65
C GLN A 41 -15.92 -7.59 -0.88
N PRO A 42 -16.59 -6.67 -0.17
CA PRO A 42 -16.15 -5.28 -0.14
C PRO A 42 -14.70 -5.20 0.31
N MET A 43 -13.96 -4.25 -0.23
CA MET A 43 -12.59 -3.98 0.15
C MET A 43 -12.51 -2.74 1.04
N SER A 44 -11.69 -2.77 2.09
CA SER A 44 -11.43 -1.59 2.94
C SER A 44 -10.68 -0.49 2.16
N PRO A 45 -10.58 0.75 2.66
CA PRO A 45 -9.79 1.79 2.00
C PRO A 45 -8.35 1.32 1.73
N LEU A 46 -7.84 1.63 0.53
CA LEU A 46 -6.49 1.23 0.14
C LEU A 46 -5.44 1.82 1.09
N ALA A 47 -4.46 1.01 1.48
CA ALA A 47 -3.17 1.49 1.95
C ALA A 47 -2.21 1.50 0.75
N VAL A 48 -1.66 2.66 0.41
CA VAL A 48 -0.63 2.80 -0.64
C VAL A 48 0.61 3.41 -0.02
N LEU A 49 1.75 2.72 -0.13
CA LEU A 49 3.01 3.14 0.47
C LEU A 49 4.08 3.26 -0.61
N THR A 50 4.73 4.42 -0.70
CA THR A 50 5.96 4.58 -1.48
C THR A 50 7.16 4.39 -0.56
N HIS A 51 8.16 3.62 -1.00
CA HIS A 51 9.27 3.22 -0.14
C HIS A 51 10.53 2.83 -0.92
N ASN A 52 11.64 2.66 -0.19
CA ASN A 52 12.90 2.15 -0.74
C ASN A 52 13.00 0.61 -0.58
N SER A 53 14.10 0.01 -1.01
CA SER A 53 14.30 -1.46 -0.98
C SER A 53 14.41 -2.07 0.42
N ASN A 54 14.56 -1.26 1.47
CA ASN A 54 14.75 -1.74 2.85
C ASN A 54 13.44 -1.86 3.61
N TYR A 55 12.31 -1.53 2.99
CA TYR A 55 10.97 -1.77 3.53
C TYR A 55 10.23 -2.78 2.66
N GLN A 56 9.48 -3.65 3.32
CA GLN A 56 8.50 -4.55 2.72
C GLN A 56 7.24 -4.48 3.58
N LEU A 57 6.10 -4.45 2.92
CA LEU A 57 4.79 -4.45 3.58
C LEU A 57 4.51 -5.80 4.22
N PHE A 58 4.85 -6.88 3.52
CA PHE A 58 4.81 -8.24 4.02
C PHE A 58 5.76 -9.14 3.24
N SER A 59 6.01 -10.33 3.78
CA SER A 59 6.71 -11.42 3.11
C SER A 59 5.96 -12.72 3.36
N VAL A 60 5.78 -13.54 2.32
CA VAL A 60 5.14 -14.85 2.44
C VAL A 60 5.94 -15.74 3.40
N GLY A 61 5.25 -16.39 4.33
CA GLY A 61 5.87 -17.24 5.34
C GLY A 61 6.56 -16.46 6.47
N GLN A 62 6.31 -15.15 6.58
CA GLN A 62 6.75 -14.32 7.71
C GLN A 62 5.52 -13.77 8.44
N SER A 63 5.64 -13.54 9.74
CA SER A 63 4.57 -12.96 10.55
C SER A 63 4.18 -11.56 10.06
N ALA A 64 2.89 -11.27 10.06
CA ALA A 64 2.37 -9.94 9.77
C ALA A 64 2.89 -8.91 10.78
N SER A 65 3.13 -7.68 10.32
CA SER A 65 3.37 -6.56 11.25
C SER A 65 2.05 -6.10 11.84
N VAL A 66 2.06 -5.55 13.06
CA VAL A 66 0.84 -5.08 13.75
C VAL A 66 0.04 -4.08 12.91
N GLU A 67 0.71 -3.25 12.12
CA GLU A 67 0.07 -2.31 11.20
C GLU A 67 -0.70 -3.04 10.07
N LEU A 68 -0.17 -4.16 9.58
CA LEU A 68 -0.86 -4.99 8.59
C LEU A 68 -2.04 -5.74 9.21
N GLU A 69 -1.94 -6.24 10.44
CA GLU A 69 -3.06 -6.89 11.15
C GLU A 69 -4.24 -5.94 11.31
N ARG A 70 -3.98 -4.69 11.71
CA ARG A 70 -5.03 -3.67 11.86
C ARG A 70 -5.77 -3.41 10.56
N LEU A 71 -5.06 -3.51 9.44
CA LEU A 71 -5.68 -3.47 8.12
C LEU A 71 -6.46 -4.75 7.86
N ALA A 72 -5.84 -5.92 7.97
CA ALA A 72 -6.39 -7.22 7.59
C ALA A 72 -7.61 -7.62 8.43
N GLU A 73 -7.65 -7.27 9.71
CA GLU A 73 -8.72 -7.61 10.65
C GLU A 73 -9.73 -6.48 10.83
N GLY A 74 -9.27 -5.23 10.85
CA GLY A 74 -10.14 -4.09 11.17
C GLY A 74 -10.52 -3.23 9.97
N GLY A 75 -9.87 -3.42 8.83
CA GLY A 75 -9.96 -2.54 7.67
C GLY A 75 -9.28 -1.18 7.87
N SER A 76 -8.57 -0.97 8.99
CA SER A 76 -7.88 0.29 9.30
C SER A 76 -6.50 0.32 8.62
N ASN A 77 -6.30 1.25 7.69
CA ASN A 77 -4.99 1.50 7.10
C ASN A 77 -4.17 2.58 7.82
N ALA A 78 -4.71 3.18 8.90
CA ALA A 78 -4.14 4.39 9.50
C ALA A 78 -2.70 4.19 9.99
N GLU A 79 -2.43 3.03 10.58
CA GLU A 79 -1.12 2.67 11.11
C GLU A 79 -0.10 2.41 10.01
N LEU A 80 -0.52 1.79 8.90
CA LEU A 80 0.32 1.66 7.70
C LEU A 80 0.67 3.03 7.11
N ILE A 81 -0.31 3.93 6.99
CA ILE A 81 -0.08 5.29 6.49
C ILE A 81 0.88 6.05 7.42
N ALA A 82 0.75 5.87 8.73
CA ALA A 82 1.60 6.54 9.72
C ALA A 82 3.07 6.11 9.67
N LEU A 83 3.41 5.00 9.00
CA LEU A 83 4.81 4.54 8.84
C LEU A 83 5.71 5.58 8.18
N MET A 84 5.18 6.48 7.34
CA MET A 84 5.97 7.59 6.77
C MET A 84 6.61 8.49 7.85
N ASN A 85 6.06 8.51 9.07
CA ASN A 85 6.56 9.33 10.17
C ASN A 85 7.53 8.57 11.09
N SER A 86 7.47 7.24 11.10
CA SER A 86 8.20 6.39 12.06
C SER A 86 9.25 5.49 11.40
N ASN A 87 9.18 5.30 10.09
CA ASN A 87 10.07 4.44 9.33
C ASN A 87 10.73 5.23 8.20
N ALA A 88 12.04 5.49 8.34
CA ALA A 88 12.82 6.26 7.35
C ALA A 88 12.91 5.60 5.96
N ASN A 89 12.47 4.34 5.82
CA ASN A 89 12.42 3.65 4.53
C ASN A 89 11.11 3.85 3.77
N VAL A 90 10.07 4.40 4.43
CA VAL A 90 8.77 4.74 3.84
C VAL A 90 8.74 6.25 3.60
N HIS A 91 8.47 6.67 2.36
CA HIS A 91 8.43 8.07 1.98
C HIS A 91 7.07 8.70 2.21
N GLU A 92 6.03 8.06 1.68
CA GLU A 92 4.66 8.57 1.75
C GLU A 92 3.69 7.40 1.93
N GLY A 93 2.72 7.60 2.83
CA GLY A 93 1.55 6.74 2.96
C GLY A 93 0.29 7.47 2.53
N ILE A 94 -0.53 6.84 1.69
CA ILE A 94 -1.74 7.42 1.11
C ILE A 94 -2.91 6.46 1.32
N SER A 95 -3.99 6.99 1.87
CA SER A 95 -5.25 6.26 1.98
C SER A 95 -6.06 6.39 0.69
N GLY A 96 -6.75 5.31 0.32
CA GLY A 96 -7.87 5.36 -0.61
C GLY A 96 -9.04 6.21 -0.08
N HIS A 97 -10.00 6.47 -0.96
CA HIS A 97 -11.13 7.37 -0.71
C HIS A 97 -12.31 6.72 0.03
N GLY A 98 -12.28 5.40 0.21
CA GLY A 98 -13.34 4.67 0.90
C GLY A 98 -13.35 3.18 0.57
N LEU A 99 -14.48 2.54 0.87
CA LEU A 99 -14.71 1.13 0.51
C LEU A 99 -14.71 0.93 -1.01
N ILE A 100 -14.08 -0.14 -1.48
CA ILE A 100 -14.14 -0.56 -2.88
C ILE A 100 -15.12 -1.73 -2.99
N LEU A 101 -16.32 -1.44 -3.50
CA LEU A 101 -17.36 -2.45 -3.67
C LEU A 101 -16.98 -3.45 -4.77
N PRO A 102 -17.52 -4.69 -4.74
CA PRO A 102 -17.35 -5.67 -5.80
C PRO A 102 -17.52 -5.08 -7.21
N GLY A 103 -16.56 -5.33 -8.11
CA GLY A 103 -16.56 -4.86 -9.50
C GLY A 103 -16.24 -3.38 -9.70
N THR A 104 -15.96 -2.62 -8.63
CA THR A 104 -15.58 -1.20 -8.69
C THR A 104 -14.09 -1.00 -8.45
N SER A 105 -13.63 0.24 -8.58
CA SER A 105 -12.22 0.61 -8.38
C SER A 105 -12.08 1.90 -7.60
N ASP A 106 -10.97 2.02 -6.87
CA ASP A 106 -10.48 3.29 -6.35
C ASP A 106 -9.14 3.63 -7.02
N GLN A 107 -8.78 4.91 -7.04
CA GLN A 107 -7.55 5.42 -7.62
C GLN A 107 -6.98 6.51 -6.74
N VAL A 108 -5.69 6.44 -6.44
CA VAL A 108 -4.94 7.51 -5.78
C VAL A 108 -3.80 7.99 -6.66
N THR A 109 -3.39 9.25 -6.45
CA THR A 109 -2.29 9.89 -7.17
C THR A 109 -1.22 10.29 -6.18
N PHE A 110 0.05 10.11 -6.55
CA PHE A 110 1.19 10.45 -5.71
C PHE A 110 2.39 10.91 -6.52
N SER A 111 3.31 11.60 -5.85
CA SER A 111 4.53 12.12 -6.45
C SER A 111 5.72 11.59 -5.68
N VAL A 112 6.71 11.02 -6.36
CA VAL A 112 7.88 10.44 -5.71
C VAL A 112 9.11 10.56 -6.59
N ASP A 113 10.28 10.74 -5.98
CA ASP A 113 11.55 10.49 -6.66
C ASP A 113 11.84 8.98 -6.67
N PRO A 114 11.71 8.30 -7.83
CA PRO A 114 11.95 6.86 -7.89
C PRO A 114 13.44 6.50 -7.74
N ASP A 115 14.37 7.44 -7.86
CA ASP A 115 15.79 7.14 -7.61
C ASP A 115 16.03 6.88 -6.12
N SER A 116 15.33 7.61 -5.23
CA SER A 116 15.35 7.43 -3.78
C SER A 116 14.34 6.38 -3.27
N TYR A 117 13.09 6.42 -3.74
CA TYR A 117 11.99 5.56 -3.29
C TYR A 117 11.33 4.85 -4.47
N ALA A 118 12.02 3.80 -4.93
CA ALA A 118 11.76 3.11 -6.17
C ALA A 118 10.54 2.17 -6.17
N TYR A 119 9.88 1.98 -5.04
CA TYR A 119 8.92 0.90 -4.84
C TYR A 119 7.59 1.38 -4.28
N LEU A 120 6.54 0.64 -4.64
CA LEU A 120 5.17 0.81 -4.20
C LEU A 120 4.68 -0.48 -3.54
N SER A 121 4.07 -0.38 -2.36
CA SER A 121 3.28 -1.47 -1.78
C SER A 121 1.83 -1.03 -1.65
N VAL A 122 0.91 -1.97 -1.87
CA VAL A 122 -0.54 -1.73 -1.81
C VAL A 122 -1.20 -2.83 -1.00
N ALA A 123 -2.16 -2.49 -0.13
CA ALA A 123 -2.99 -3.47 0.56
C ALA A 123 -4.41 -2.95 0.84
N SER A 124 -5.36 -3.86 0.98
CA SER A 124 -6.74 -3.59 1.41
C SER A 124 -7.40 -4.89 1.86
N MET A 125 -8.16 -4.82 2.96
CA MET A 125 -8.84 -5.96 3.56
C MET A 125 -10.04 -6.38 2.73
N LEU A 126 -10.34 -7.68 2.66
CA LEU A 126 -11.65 -8.17 2.27
C LEU A 126 -12.57 -8.16 3.50
N VAL A 127 -13.55 -7.28 3.55
CA VAL A 127 -14.22 -6.92 4.81
C VAL A 127 -15.12 -8.05 5.35
N ASN A 128 -15.63 -8.95 4.51
CA ASN A 128 -16.40 -10.13 4.97
C ASN A 128 -15.49 -11.35 5.22
N THR A 129 -14.33 -11.12 5.84
CA THR A 129 -13.41 -12.15 6.35
C THR A 129 -12.88 -11.68 7.71
N ASN A 130 -12.30 -12.60 8.47
CA ASN A 130 -11.62 -12.31 9.74
C ASN A 130 -10.30 -11.56 9.49
N ASP A 131 -9.43 -12.05 8.59
CA ASP A 131 -8.10 -11.45 8.39
C ASP A 131 -7.56 -11.54 6.94
N ALA A 132 -8.44 -11.66 5.95
CA ALA A 132 -8.03 -11.68 4.55
C ALA A 132 -7.76 -10.28 3.99
N PHE A 133 -6.72 -10.16 3.17
CA PHE A 133 -6.42 -8.94 2.44
C PHE A 133 -5.94 -9.23 1.02
N VAL A 134 -6.19 -8.30 0.09
CA VAL A 134 -5.44 -8.25 -1.17
C VAL A 134 -4.29 -7.29 -1.01
N GLY A 135 -3.15 -7.62 -1.61
CA GLY A 135 -2.01 -6.72 -1.58
C GLY A 135 -0.82 -7.24 -2.36
N GLU A 136 0.14 -6.35 -2.54
CA GLU A 136 1.41 -6.65 -3.18
C GLU A 136 2.50 -5.76 -2.58
N SER A 137 3.71 -6.31 -2.42
CA SER A 137 4.81 -5.59 -1.80
C SER A 137 5.98 -5.37 -2.75
N GLY A 138 6.45 -4.12 -2.81
CA GLY A 138 7.69 -3.80 -3.52
C GLY A 138 7.56 -3.77 -5.05
N LEU A 139 6.45 -3.27 -5.58
CA LEU A 139 6.27 -3.05 -7.01
C LEU A 139 7.19 -1.93 -7.50
N SER A 140 8.03 -2.22 -8.50
CA SER A 140 8.97 -1.24 -9.01
C SER A 140 8.28 -0.13 -9.81
N LEU A 141 8.62 1.12 -9.51
CA LEU A 141 8.18 2.30 -10.25
C LEU A 141 9.17 2.70 -11.37
N LYS A 142 10.43 2.23 -11.29
CA LYS A 142 11.53 2.67 -12.16
C LYS A 142 11.35 2.34 -13.63
N SER A 143 10.58 1.32 -13.96
CA SER A 143 10.42 0.85 -15.34
C SER A 143 9.45 1.67 -16.17
N LEU A 144 8.64 2.55 -15.55
CA LEU A 144 7.54 3.21 -16.25
C LEU A 144 7.96 4.53 -16.92
N SER A 145 7.74 4.58 -18.23
CA SER A 145 7.77 5.82 -19.02
C SER A 145 6.48 6.62 -18.83
N VAL A 146 6.51 7.93 -19.13
CA VAL A 146 5.29 8.76 -19.08
C VAL A 146 4.22 8.20 -20.02
N GLY A 147 3.02 7.96 -19.49
CA GLY A 147 1.88 7.34 -20.17
C GLY A 147 1.90 5.81 -20.20
N GLU A 148 2.98 5.18 -19.76
CA GLU A 148 3.10 3.72 -19.67
C GLU A 148 2.32 3.18 -18.47
N ARG A 149 1.79 1.96 -18.62
CA ARG A 149 0.99 1.28 -17.60
C ARG A 149 1.59 -0.08 -17.26
N PHE A 150 1.69 -0.36 -15.97
CA PHE A 150 1.88 -1.69 -15.43
C PHE A 150 0.55 -2.19 -14.89
N GLU A 151 0.18 -3.43 -15.22
CA GLU A 151 -1.00 -4.09 -14.68
C GLU A 151 -0.64 -5.46 -14.13
N MET A 152 -1.21 -5.81 -12.98
CA MET A 152 -1.14 -7.16 -12.46
C MET A 152 -2.38 -7.52 -11.64
N ASN A 153 -2.63 -8.80 -11.58
CA ASN A 153 -3.61 -9.37 -10.68
C ASN A 153 -2.97 -9.60 -9.30
N MET A 154 -3.66 -9.20 -8.24
CA MET A 154 -3.25 -9.42 -6.86
C MET A 154 -4.03 -10.59 -6.28
N ASN A 155 -3.30 -11.45 -5.57
CA ASN A 155 -3.90 -12.55 -4.84
C ASN A 155 -4.53 -12.06 -3.52
N VAL A 156 -5.37 -12.91 -2.96
CA VAL A 156 -5.86 -12.79 -1.59
C VAL A 156 -4.90 -13.54 -0.68
N TRP A 157 -4.45 -12.83 0.33
CA TRP A 157 -3.58 -13.27 1.40
C TRP A 157 -4.38 -13.40 2.68
N ASP A 158 -3.90 -14.30 3.52
CA ASP A 158 -4.29 -14.49 4.90
C ASP A 158 -3.13 -13.92 5.74
N SER A 159 -3.40 -13.02 6.69
CA SER A 159 -2.34 -12.46 7.53
C SER A 159 -1.76 -13.47 8.53
N GLY A 160 -2.48 -14.57 8.76
CA GLY A 160 -2.13 -15.63 9.69
C GLY A 160 -2.31 -15.20 11.13
N THR A 161 -3.23 -14.28 11.43
CA THR A 161 -3.37 -13.73 12.79
C THR A 161 -4.64 -14.19 13.47
N GLU A 162 -5.71 -14.40 12.70
CA GLU A 162 -6.95 -14.98 13.20
C GLU A 162 -7.29 -16.28 12.48
N ALA A 163 -7.84 -17.25 13.22
CA ALA A 163 -8.30 -18.50 12.65
C ALA A 163 -9.48 -18.26 11.69
N ASN A 164 -9.40 -18.86 10.50
CA ASN A 164 -10.48 -18.92 9.51
C ASN A 164 -11.67 -19.77 10.02
N ASP A 165 -12.49 -19.19 10.89
CA ASP A 165 -13.67 -19.83 11.52
C ASP A 165 -15.01 -19.41 10.89
N GLU A 166 -14.95 -18.37 10.06
CA GLU A 166 -16.06 -17.72 9.38
C GLU A 166 -17.22 -17.32 10.32
N LEU A 167 -16.92 -17.05 11.59
CA LEU A 167 -17.93 -16.71 12.58
C LEU A 167 -18.38 -15.26 12.45
N ALA A 168 -19.64 -15.01 12.80
CA ALA A 168 -20.17 -13.65 12.86
C ALA A 168 -19.42 -12.76 13.86
N SER A 169 -18.84 -13.34 14.92
CA SER A 169 -18.11 -12.61 15.97
C SER A 169 -16.72 -12.13 15.55
N THR A 170 -16.10 -12.77 14.56
CA THR A 170 -14.73 -12.50 14.09
C THR A 170 -14.72 -11.79 12.73
N ILE A 171 -15.84 -11.81 11.99
CA ILE A 171 -15.96 -11.09 10.72
C ILE A 171 -16.54 -9.69 10.96
N PRO A 172 -15.78 -8.60 10.74
CA PRO A 172 -16.26 -7.23 11.00
C PRO A 172 -17.31 -6.79 9.97
N GLY A 173 -17.19 -7.28 8.73
CA GLY A 173 -18.02 -6.87 7.60
C GLY A 173 -19.50 -7.14 7.78
N PRO A 174 -20.35 -6.53 6.92
CA PRO A 174 -21.81 -6.59 7.07
C PRO A 174 -22.38 -8.01 7.10
N ALA A 175 -21.65 -9.03 6.66
CA ALA A 175 -22.04 -10.43 6.78
C ALA A 175 -21.95 -10.98 8.22
N GLY A 176 -21.03 -10.48 9.05
CA GLY A 176 -20.82 -10.91 10.43
C GLY A 176 -21.16 -9.83 11.47
N GLY A 177 -20.67 -8.61 11.27
CA GLY A 177 -20.83 -7.49 12.21
C GLY A 177 -20.07 -7.66 13.52
N GLY A 178 -19.02 -8.49 13.50
CA GLY A 178 -18.19 -8.88 14.63
C GLY A 178 -17.10 -7.88 15.01
N GLU A 179 -16.13 -8.38 15.76
CA GLU A 179 -14.92 -7.65 16.13
C GLU A 179 -14.08 -7.32 14.90
N GLY A 180 -13.33 -6.22 14.98
CA GLY A 180 -12.24 -5.91 14.05
C GLY A 180 -10.92 -6.43 14.62
N PHE A 181 -9.90 -5.56 14.60
CA PHE A 181 -8.58 -5.89 15.15
C PHE A 181 -8.61 -6.49 16.57
N ASN A 182 -7.94 -7.62 16.73
CA ASN A 182 -7.69 -8.30 17.99
C ASN A 182 -6.19 -8.54 18.21
N ALA A 183 -5.64 -8.04 19.32
CA ALA A 183 -4.21 -8.23 19.61
C ALA A 183 -3.84 -9.68 19.94
N ALA A 184 -4.82 -10.55 20.24
CA ALA A 184 -4.60 -11.94 20.54
C ALA A 184 -4.65 -12.77 19.26
N ARG A 185 -3.48 -13.11 18.71
CA ARG A 185 -3.38 -14.04 17.58
C ARG A 185 -3.82 -15.44 18.00
N ASN A 186 -4.65 -16.07 17.18
CA ASN A 186 -5.16 -17.42 17.44
C ASN A 186 -5.06 -18.37 16.23
N ASP A 187 -4.46 -17.92 15.11
CA ASP A 187 -4.08 -18.81 14.02
C ASP A 187 -2.87 -19.70 14.41
N SER A 188 -2.80 -20.89 13.82
CA SER A 188 -1.74 -21.87 14.11
C SER A 188 -0.42 -21.61 13.40
N ASP A 189 -0.43 -20.92 12.24
CA ASP A 189 0.74 -20.76 11.40
C ASP A 189 1.48 -19.44 11.66
N ASP A 190 0.79 -18.40 12.14
CA ASP A 190 1.32 -17.06 12.48
C ASP A 190 2.22 -16.43 11.40
N VAL A 191 1.86 -16.67 10.13
CA VAL A 191 2.58 -16.18 8.95
C VAL A 191 1.64 -15.81 7.83
N VAL A 192 2.03 -14.80 7.05
CA VAL A 192 1.30 -14.41 5.84
C VAL A 192 1.37 -15.54 4.82
N SER A 193 0.22 -15.99 4.34
CA SER A 193 0.11 -17.08 3.37
C SER A 193 -0.98 -16.84 2.34
N PHE A 194 -1.05 -17.69 1.31
CA PHE A 194 -2.18 -17.63 0.37
C PHE A 194 -3.45 -18.04 1.10
N HIS A 195 -4.48 -17.17 1.06
CA HIS A 195 -5.73 -17.51 1.71
C HIS A 195 -6.37 -18.72 1.02
N PRO A 196 -6.81 -19.75 1.77
CA PRO A 196 -7.40 -20.96 1.19
C PRO A 196 -8.79 -20.77 0.56
N GLY A 197 -9.33 -19.55 0.60
CA GLY A 197 -10.73 -19.24 0.31
C GLY A 197 -11.65 -19.50 1.51
N VAL A 198 -12.90 -19.08 1.37
CA VAL A 198 -13.95 -19.18 2.40
C VAL A 198 -14.58 -20.57 2.42
N VAL A 199 -14.69 -21.16 3.62
CA VAL A 199 -15.53 -22.32 3.89
C VAL A 199 -16.88 -21.83 4.44
N SER A 200 -17.91 -21.90 3.61
CA SER A 200 -19.22 -21.33 3.93
C SER A 200 -20.19 -22.33 4.54
N GLN A 201 -21.36 -21.86 4.99
CA GLN A 201 -22.46 -22.72 5.41
C GLN A 201 -22.87 -23.70 4.29
N ASP A 202 -22.82 -23.25 3.04
CA ASP A 202 -23.15 -24.06 1.87
C ASP A 202 -22.11 -25.16 1.59
N ASP A 203 -20.95 -25.11 2.23
CA ASP A 203 -19.87 -26.11 2.15
C ASP A 203 -19.90 -27.13 3.28
N GLY A 204 -20.87 -27.00 4.17
CA GLY A 204 -21.04 -27.89 5.31
C GLY A 204 -20.33 -27.42 6.58
N LEU A 205 -19.92 -26.15 6.69
CA LEU A 205 -19.53 -25.53 7.95
C LEU A 205 -20.75 -24.81 8.57
N PRO A 206 -21.53 -25.46 9.46
CA PRO A 206 -22.85 -24.94 9.85
C PRO A 206 -22.79 -23.66 10.68
N THR A 207 -21.64 -23.39 11.30
CA THR A 207 -21.36 -22.21 12.13
C THR A 207 -20.95 -20.98 11.33
N SER A 208 -20.58 -21.14 10.05
CA SER A 208 -20.18 -20.05 9.19
C SER A 208 -21.34 -19.07 8.99
N THR A 209 -21.07 -17.77 9.18
CA THR A 209 -22.01 -16.69 8.84
C THR A 209 -22.01 -16.40 7.34
N LEU A 210 -21.02 -16.95 6.61
CA LEU A 210 -20.86 -16.75 5.18
C LEU A 210 -21.62 -17.82 4.41
N SER A 211 -22.13 -17.42 3.24
CA SER A 211 -22.70 -18.28 2.21
C SER A 211 -21.82 -18.30 0.95
N ALA A 212 -22.18 -19.14 -0.01
CA ALA A 212 -21.42 -19.35 -1.25
C ALA A 212 -21.14 -18.07 -2.05
N VAL A 213 -21.94 -17.01 -1.89
CA VAL A 213 -21.73 -15.73 -2.57
C VAL A 213 -20.51 -14.98 -2.07
N HIS A 214 -20.09 -15.20 -0.81
CA HIS A 214 -18.93 -14.56 -0.19
C HIS A 214 -17.60 -15.21 -0.56
N ARG A 215 -17.65 -16.35 -1.25
CA ARG A 215 -16.44 -17.03 -1.72
C ARG A 215 -15.72 -16.16 -2.73
N PHE A 216 -14.40 -16.23 -2.67
CA PHE A 216 -13.52 -15.61 -3.63
C PHE A 216 -12.53 -16.64 -4.15
N LEU A 217 -12.06 -16.40 -5.37
CA LEU A 217 -10.95 -17.12 -5.97
C LEU A 217 -9.82 -16.13 -6.20
N ASN A 218 -8.61 -16.65 -6.37
CA ASN A 218 -7.53 -15.85 -6.88
C ASN A 218 -7.71 -15.63 -8.40
N PRO A 219 -7.52 -14.40 -8.89
CA PRO A 219 -7.13 -13.19 -8.15
C PRO A 219 -8.30 -12.44 -7.50
N GLY A 220 -8.05 -11.82 -6.34
CA GLY A 220 -9.04 -11.01 -5.62
C GLY A 220 -9.14 -9.57 -6.11
N ALA A 221 -8.06 -9.02 -6.67
CA ALA A 221 -8.02 -7.66 -7.18
C ALA A 221 -7.11 -7.51 -8.40
N LYS A 222 -7.21 -6.39 -9.10
CA LYS A 222 -6.26 -5.96 -10.13
C LYS A 222 -5.70 -4.60 -9.76
N VAL A 223 -4.38 -4.44 -9.83
CA VAL A 223 -3.72 -3.14 -9.69
C VAL A 223 -3.21 -2.67 -11.05
N THR A 224 -3.41 -1.39 -11.33
CA THR A 224 -2.88 -0.68 -12.50
C THR A 224 -2.09 0.53 -12.02
N ILE A 225 -0.79 0.60 -12.34
CA ILE A 225 0.09 1.72 -12.05
C ILE A 225 0.39 2.44 -13.36
N THR A 226 0.16 3.75 -13.41
CA THR A 226 0.48 4.58 -14.58
C THR A 226 1.37 5.71 -14.14
N ARG A 227 2.48 5.93 -14.85
CA ARG A 227 3.24 7.17 -14.70
C ARG A 227 2.57 8.25 -15.55
N ILE A 228 2.18 9.35 -14.93
CA ILE A 228 1.50 10.46 -15.62
C ILE A 228 2.42 11.63 -15.92
N GLU A 229 3.54 11.78 -15.20
CA GLU A 229 4.60 12.80 -15.41
C GLU A 229 5.99 12.26 -15.07
#